data_AF-A0A016TCT8-F1
#
_entry.id   AF-A0A016TCT8-F1
#
_cell.length_a   1.000
_cell.length_b   1.000
_cell.length_c   1.000
_cell.angle_alpha   90.00
_cell.angle_beta   90.00
_cell.angle_gamma   90.00
#
_symmetry.space_group_name_H-M   'P 1'
#
loop_
_entity.id
_entity.type
_entity.pdbx_description
1 polymer ?
#
loop_
_entity_poly.entity_id
_entity_poly.type
_entity_poly.pdbx_seq_one_letter_code
_entity_poly.pdbx_strand_id
1 'polypeptide(L)'
;MLRTLVLHLFLLSQMKQASSYVLECTVSGKTIKVTEEVPVRIVSSCKNATYIVLKYPDVFSPIGMTDEAANTILQISHVDMCLNFSRTRHELLKFHMKKLTGKCKGPLLEVTMNEALKNVEAGEFLSDLRTKPSSIRIRGNPKLADEFLEQFKGFDDVQREGGEFF
;
A
#
# COMPACT_ATOMS: atom_id res chain seq x y z
N MET A 1 -17.45 -37.05 -14.73
CA MET A 1 -18.27 -35.85 -14.49
C MET A 1 -18.19 -35.30 -13.06
N LEU A 2 -17.85 -36.10 -12.04
CA LEU A 2 -17.76 -35.63 -10.64
C LEU A 2 -16.51 -34.77 -10.33
N ARG A 3 -15.39 -34.99 -11.04
CA ARG A 3 -14.12 -34.27 -10.81
C ARG A 3 -14.14 -32.78 -11.19
N THR A 4 -14.94 -32.41 -12.20
CA THR A 4 -15.01 -31.02 -12.69
C THR A 4 -15.81 -30.12 -11.74
N LEU A 5 -16.79 -30.67 -11.03
CA LEU A 5 -17.63 -29.95 -10.08
C LEU A 5 -16.88 -29.58 -8.79
N VAL A 6 -16.00 -30.47 -8.31
CA VAL A 6 -15.16 -30.24 -7.11
C VAL A 6 -14.16 -29.11 -7.37
N LEU A 7 -13.60 -29.02 -8.58
CA LEU A 7 -12.67 -27.95 -8.96
C LEU A 7 -13.36 -26.57 -9.00
N HIS A 8 -14.60 -26.50 -9.48
CA HIS A 8 -15.38 -25.25 -9.50
C HIS A 8 -15.79 -24.80 -8.09
N LEU A 9 -16.12 -25.75 -7.20
CA LEU A 9 -16.40 -25.45 -5.79
C LEU A 9 -15.15 -25.00 -5.00
N PHE A 10 -13.97 -25.53 -5.32
CA PHE A 10 -12.70 -25.08 -4.74
C PHE A 10 -12.29 -23.68 -5.24
N LEU A 11 -12.51 -23.37 -6.52
CA LEU A 11 -12.29 -22.03 -7.07
C LEU A 11 -13.25 -21.00 -6.45
N LEU A 12 -14.52 -21.36 -6.23
CA LEU A 12 -15.50 -20.51 -5.55
C LEU A 12 -15.25 -20.38 -4.04
N SER A 13 -14.65 -21.39 -3.39
CA SER A 13 -14.28 -21.27 -1.96
C SER A 13 -13.01 -20.45 -1.74
N GLN A 14 -12.10 -20.37 -2.72
CA GLN A 14 -10.96 -19.46 -2.67
C GLN A 14 -11.32 -18.01 -3.00
N MET A 15 -12.47 -17.77 -3.63
CA MET A 15 -13.04 -16.42 -3.76
C MET A 15 -13.70 -15.91 -2.47
N LYS A 16 -13.65 -16.67 -1.37
CA LYS A 16 -14.45 -16.45 -0.17
C LYS A 16 -13.62 -16.01 1.03
N GLN A 17 -12.90 -14.90 0.87
CA GLN A 17 -12.78 -13.88 1.91
C GLN A 17 -12.29 -12.59 1.28
N ALA A 18 -13.21 -11.76 0.78
CA ALA A 18 -12.95 -10.33 0.78
C ALA A 18 -12.84 -9.94 2.25
N SER A 19 -11.63 -10.00 2.80
CA SER A 19 -11.38 -9.54 4.17
C SER A 19 -11.73 -8.07 4.21
N SER A 20 -12.82 -7.71 4.89
CA SER A 20 -13.17 -6.30 5.06
C SER A 20 -12.02 -5.58 5.76
N TYR A 21 -11.63 -4.43 5.23
CA TYR A 21 -10.74 -3.50 5.88
C TYR A 21 -11.43 -2.96 7.12
N VAL A 22 -10.79 -3.10 8.28
CA VAL A 22 -11.18 -2.44 9.52
C VAL A 22 -10.11 -1.42 9.85
N LEU A 23 -10.50 -0.15 9.88
CA LEU A 23 -9.59 0.96 10.11
C LEU A 23 -10.24 2.03 10.97
N GLU A 24 -9.39 2.83 11.61
CA GLU A 24 -9.81 3.99 12.37
C GLU A 24 -9.21 5.24 11.72
N CYS A 25 -10.04 6.26 11.54
CA CYS A 25 -9.66 7.53 10.94
C CYS A 25 -9.97 8.65 11.92
N THR A 26 -9.00 9.52 12.20
CA THR A 26 -9.19 10.70 13.04
C THR A 26 -9.50 11.92 12.16
N VAL A 27 -10.73 12.40 12.19
CA VAL A 27 -11.21 13.57 11.44
C VAL A 27 -11.61 14.66 12.44
N SER A 28 -11.00 15.84 12.35
CA SER A 28 -11.27 16.97 13.25
C SER A 28 -11.19 16.58 14.74
N GLY A 29 -10.20 15.74 15.10
CA GLY A 29 -9.98 15.25 16.46
C GLY A 29 -10.90 14.12 16.92
N LYS A 30 -11.86 13.66 16.10
CA LYS A 30 -12.73 12.53 16.41
C LYS A 30 -12.30 11.30 15.64
N THR A 31 -12.14 10.18 16.34
CA THR A 31 -11.84 8.89 15.72
C THR A 31 -13.12 8.18 15.33
N ILE A 32 -13.23 7.78 14.07
CA ILE A 32 -14.32 6.97 13.53
C ILE A 32 -13.79 5.60 13.12
N LYS A 33 -14.57 4.55 13.38
CA LYS A 33 -14.29 3.19 12.89
C LYS A 33 -14.97 3.00 11.55
N VAL A 34 -14.22 2.52 10.57
CA VAL A 34 -14.67 2.22 9.21
C VAL A 34 -14.47 0.74 8.97
N THR A 35 -15.47 0.08 8.37
CA THR A 35 -15.40 -1.34 7.99
C THR A 35 -15.90 -1.48 6.57
N GLU A 36 -14.99 -1.80 5.64
CA GLU A 36 -15.26 -1.77 4.20
C GLU A 36 -14.67 -2.98 3.48
N GLU A 37 -15.48 -3.66 2.68
CA GLU A 37 -14.99 -4.75 1.81
C GLU A 37 -14.27 -4.23 0.57
N VAL A 38 -14.63 -3.04 0.12
CA VAL A 38 -14.08 -2.43 -1.09
C VAL A 38 -13.17 -1.26 -0.69
N PRO A 39 -11.86 -1.33 -0.98
CA PRO A 39 -10.91 -0.31 -0.55
C PRO A 39 -11.34 1.11 -0.92
N VAL A 40 -11.92 1.32 -2.11
CA VAL A 40 -12.30 2.67 -2.60
C VAL A 40 -13.27 3.42 -1.67
N ARG A 41 -14.12 2.71 -0.91
CA ARG A 41 -15.08 3.32 0.03
C ARG A 41 -14.43 3.85 1.31
N ILE A 42 -13.21 3.40 1.61
CA ILE A 42 -12.39 3.95 2.70
C ILE A 42 -12.13 5.42 2.45
N VAL A 43 -11.91 5.80 1.19
CA VAL A 43 -11.60 7.18 0.78
C VAL A 43 -12.70 8.13 1.21
N SER A 44 -13.97 7.82 0.93
CA SER A 44 -15.08 8.70 1.32
C SER A 44 -15.19 8.90 2.83
N SER A 45 -14.85 7.87 3.62
CA SER A 45 -14.89 7.94 5.08
C SER A 45 -13.67 8.67 5.68
N CYS A 46 -12.51 8.61 5.03
CA CYS A 46 -11.24 9.06 5.61
C CYS A 46 -10.57 10.23 4.86
N LYS A 47 -11.20 10.79 3.82
CA LYS A 47 -10.64 11.86 2.96
C LYS A 47 -10.03 13.05 3.72
N ASN A 48 -10.59 13.40 4.87
CA ASN A 48 -10.15 14.54 5.69
C ASN A 48 -9.49 14.11 7.01
N ALA A 49 -9.02 12.86 7.09
CA ALA A 49 -8.37 12.37 8.28
C ALA A 49 -6.97 12.97 8.43
N THR A 50 -6.56 13.24 9.66
CA THR A 50 -5.19 13.62 10.00
C THR A 50 -4.36 12.41 10.43
N TYR A 51 -5.02 11.34 10.88
CA TYR A 51 -4.42 10.07 11.24
C TYR A 51 -5.31 8.92 10.75
N ILE A 52 -4.69 7.88 10.20
CA ILE A 52 -5.36 6.65 9.80
C ILE A 52 -4.56 5.45 10.32
N VAL A 53 -5.25 4.49 10.91
CA VAL A 53 -4.66 3.23 11.37
C VAL A 53 -5.44 2.04 10.83
N LEU A 54 -4.71 1.08 10.27
CA LEU A 54 -5.26 -0.19 9.82
C LEU A 54 -5.27 -1.18 11.01
N LYS A 55 -6.44 -1.74 11.33
CA LYS A 55 -6.58 -2.80 12.33
C LYS A 55 -6.61 -4.19 11.69
N TYR A 56 -7.22 -4.29 10.51
CA TYR A 56 -7.32 -5.54 9.76
C TYR A 56 -7.56 -5.24 8.27
N PRO A 57 -7.01 -6.02 7.32
CA PRO A 57 -5.94 -7.01 7.53
C PRO A 57 -4.62 -6.35 7.99
N ASP A 58 -3.56 -7.14 8.23
CA ASP A 58 -2.26 -6.62 8.71
C ASP A 58 -1.57 -5.67 7.70
N VAL A 59 -1.98 -5.73 6.42
CA VAL A 59 -1.37 -4.99 5.30
C VAL A 59 -2.45 -4.34 4.46
N PHE A 60 -2.29 -3.05 4.17
CA PHE A 60 -3.14 -2.33 3.25
C PHE A 60 -2.69 -2.54 1.81
N SER A 61 -3.60 -2.95 0.93
CA SER A 61 -3.34 -3.00 -0.51
C SER A 61 -4.42 -2.27 -1.31
N PRO A 62 -4.06 -1.31 -2.16
CA PRO A 62 -5.02 -0.52 -2.94
C PRO A 62 -5.41 -1.18 -4.27
N ILE A 63 -5.29 -2.49 -4.38
CA ILE A 63 -5.73 -3.21 -5.58
C ILE A 63 -7.21 -2.88 -5.87
N GLY A 64 -7.48 -2.43 -7.10
CA GLY A 64 -8.81 -2.00 -7.52
C GLY A 64 -9.14 -0.52 -7.25
N MET A 65 -8.25 0.23 -6.60
CA MET A 65 -8.36 1.69 -6.51
C MET A 65 -7.83 2.39 -7.77
N THR A 66 -8.30 3.61 -8.01
CA THR A 66 -7.66 4.56 -8.94
C THR A 66 -6.48 5.24 -8.25
N ASP A 67 -5.59 5.87 -9.03
CA ASP A 67 -4.47 6.65 -8.49
C ASP A 67 -4.96 7.77 -7.57
N GLU A 68 -6.06 8.46 -7.93
CA GLU A 68 -6.68 9.49 -7.07
C GLU A 68 -7.12 8.93 -5.72
N ALA A 69 -7.80 7.78 -5.73
CA ALA A 69 -8.30 7.13 -4.52
C ALA A 69 -7.15 6.67 -3.60
N ALA A 70 -6.13 6.01 -4.17
CA ALA A 70 -4.97 5.58 -3.42
C ALA A 70 -4.22 6.79 -2.84
N ASN A 71 -3.94 7.80 -3.67
CA ASN A 71 -3.19 8.99 -3.25
C ASN A 71 -3.93 9.82 -2.20
N THR A 72 -5.26 9.81 -2.17
CA THR A 72 -6.03 10.46 -1.08
C THR A 72 -5.67 9.87 0.29
N ILE A 73 -5.51 8.55 0.39
CA ILE A 73 -5.10 7.90 1.64
C ILE A 73 -3.62 8.17 1.95
N LEU A 74 -2.77 8.12 0.92
CA LEU A 74 -1.33 8.34 1.05
C LEU A 74 -0.93 9.81 1.35
N GLN A 75 -1.88 10.73 1.33
CA GLN A 75 -1.67 12.13 1.70
C GLN A 75 -2.14 12.46 3.13
N ILE A 76 -2.71 11.49 3.85
CA ILE A 76 -3.04 11.65 5.26
C ILE A 76 -1.75 11.86 6.06
N SER A 77 -1.72 12.85 6.96
CA SER A 77 -0.49 13.29 7.64
C SER A 77 0.22 12.17 8.40
N HIS A 78 -0.53 11.30 9.07
CA HIS A 78 0.02 10.20 9.85
C HIS A 78 -0.66 8.89 9.44
N VAL A 79 0.12 7.94 8.94
CA VAL A 79 -0.36 6.66 8.43
C VAL A 79 0.25 5.54 9.26
N ASP A 80 -0.59 4.76 9.94
CA ASP A 80 -0.18 3.63 10.77
C ASP A 80 -0.69 2.30 10.19
N MET A 81 0.05 1.79 9.22
CA MET A 81 -0.25 0.55 8.48
C MET A 81 0.96 0.08 7.68
N CYS A 82 0.98 -1.20 7.35
CA CYS A 82 1.90 -1.75 6.36
C CYS A 82 1.33 -1.53 4.97
N LEU A 83 2.08 -0.92 4.06
CA LEU A 83 1.61 -0.55 2.72
C LEU A 83 2.17 -1.51 1.68
N ASN A 84 1.30 -2.15 0.88
CA ASN A 84 1.72 -3.03 -0.20
C ASN A 84 1.07 -2.65 -1.54
N PHE A 85 1.90 -2.06 -2.39
CA PHE A 85 1.66 -1.69 -3.77
C PHE A 85 2.40 -2.65 -4.70
N SER A 86 2.13 -3.94 -4.56
CA SER A 86 2.71 -4.95 -5.45
C SER A 86 1.75 -5.30 -6.58
N ARG A 87 2.25 -5.35 -7.83
CA ARG A 87 1.49 -5.74 -9.02
C ARG A 87 0.20 -4.93 -9.22
N THR A 88 0.23 -3.66 -8.84
CA THR A 88 -0.87 -2.72 -9.06
C THR A 88 -0.79 -2.10 -10.46
N ARG A 89 -1.85 -1.41 -10.86
CA ARG A 89 -1.93 -0.72 -12.16
C ARG A 89 -1.70 0.80 -12.02
N HIS A 90 -1.21 1.25 -10.87
CA HIS A 90 -1.01 2.67 -10.61
C HIS A 90 0.13 3.22 -11.47
N GLU A 91 -0.07 4.40 -12.04
CA GLU A 91 0.97 5.12 -12.78
C GLU A 91 1.72 6.11 -11.88
N LEU A 92 1.05 6.61 -10.84
CA LEU A 92 1.55 7.62 -9.92
C LEU A 92 1.16 7.33 -8.47
N LEU A 93 2.16 7.27 -7.59
CA LEU A 93 1.98 7.12 -6.14
C LEU A 93 2.63 8.28 -5.38
N LYS A 94 1.87 8.97 -4.54
CA LYS A 94 2.29 10.16 -3.77
C LYS A 94 2.20 9.91 -2.27
N PHE A 95 3.30 9.47 -1.67
CA PHE A 95 3.44 9.20 -0.24
C PHE A 95 3.75 10.47 0.55
N HIS A 96 2.87 11.48 0.51
CA HIS A 96 3.10 12.79 1.15
C HIS A 96 2.73 12.86 2.65
N MET A 97 2.64 11.70 3.31
CA MET A 97 2.54 11.64 4.76
C MET A 97 3.79 12.22 5.45
N LYS A 98 3.57 12.78 6.64
CA LYS A 98 4.65 13.21 7.54
C LYS A 98 5.25 12.05 8.31
N LYS A 99 4.41 11.06 8.65
CA LYS A 99 4.84 9.89 9.42
C LYS A 99 4.18 8.62 8.88
N LEU A 100 4.99 7.59 8.71
CA LEU A 100 4.56 6.23 8.39
C LEU A 100 5.05 5.30 9.50
N THR A 101 4.12 4.60 10.15
CA THR A 101 4.40 3.57 11.15
C THR A 101 3.60 2.31 10.87
N GLY A 102 3.93 1.21 11.52
CA GLY A 102 3.20 -0.04 11.39
C GLY A 102 3.93 -1.19 12.07
N LYS A 103 3.20 -2.26 12.38
CA LYS A 103 3.77 -3.51 12.91
C LYS A 103 3.78 -4.56 11.80
N CYS A 104 4.79 -4.48 10.95
CA CYS A 104 4.88 -5.30 9.73
C CYS A 104 5.78 -6.53 9.95
N LYS A 105 5.39 -7.67 9.36
CA LYS A 105 6.28 -8.83 9.25
C LYS A 105 7.40 -8.60 8.22
N GLY A 106 7.16 -7.73 7.24
CA GLY A 106 8.09 -7.35 6.19
C GLY A 106 8.33 -5.83 6.17
N PRO A 107 8.65 -5.24 5.00
CA PRO A 107 8.83 -3.80 4.88
C PRO A 107 7.55 -3.05 5.26
N LEU A 108 7.73 -1.82 5.71
CA LEU A 108 6.65 -0.90 6.04
C LEU A 108 5.99 -0.32 4.79
N LEU A 109 6.78 -0.10 3.73
CA LEU A 109 6.31 0.25 2.40
C LEU A 109 6.94 -0.69 1.37
N GLU A 110 6.09 -1.37 0.61
CA GLU A 110 6.47 -2.22 -0.51
C GLU A 110 5.83 -1.70 -1.80
N VAL A 111 6.66 -1.35 -2.80
CA VAL A 111 6.23 -0.93 -4.14
C VAL A 111 6.95 -1.80 -5.16
N THR A 112 6.32 -2.91 -5.56
CA THR A 112 7.02 -3.90 -6.40
C THR A 112 6.24 -4.35 -7.62
N MET A 113 6.94 -4.69 -8.70
CA MET A 113 6.35 -5.35 -9.87
C MET A 113 5.18 -4.56 -10.50
N ASN A 114 5.24 -3.22 -10.49
CA ASN A 114 4.20 -2.37 -11.08
C ASN A 114 4.61 -1.96 -12.51
N GLU A 115 4.05 -2.66 -13.50
CA GLU A 115 4.35 -2.48 -14.93
C GLU A 115 3.97 -1.10 -15.51
N ALA A 116 3.06 -0.39 -14.82
CA ALA A 116 2.55 0.91 -15.25
C ALA A 116 3.14 2.09 -14.47
N LEU A 117 3.81 1.83 -13.34
CA LEU A 117 4.28 2.87 -12.44
C LEU A 117 5.40 3.68 -13.08
N LYS A 118 5.17 4.99 -13.24
CA LYS A 118 6.11 5.94 -13.83
C LYS A 118 6.74 6.85 -12.77
N ASN A 119 5.96 7.18 -11.75
CA ASN A 119 6.31 8.20 -10.77
C ASN A 119 6.00 7.72 -9.35
N VAL A 120 6.95 7.95 -8.44
CA VAL A 120 6.75 7.83 -7.01
C VAL A 120 7.23 9.13 -6.37
N GLU A 121 6.45 9.69 -5.45
CA GLU A 121 6.81 10.86 -4.67
C GLU A 121 6.75 10.48 -3.18
N ALA A 122 7.73 10.88 -2.39
CA ALA A 122 7.79 10.60 -0.96
C ALA A 122 7.93 11.88 -0.13
N GLY A 123 7.20 11.92 0.99
CA GLY A 123 7.19 13.03 1.93
C GLY A 123 8.22 12.91 3.04
N GLU A 124 7.97 13.64 4.13
CA GLU A 124 8.89 13.79 5.26
C GLU A 124 9.19 12.47 6.00
N PHE A 125 8.29 11.49 5.92
CA PHE A 125 8.39 10.22 6.65
C PHE A 125 9.68 9.41 6.35
N LEU A 126 10.31 9.63 5.19
CA LEU A 126 11.55 8.92 4.85
C LEU A 126 12.68 9.22 5.83
N SER A 127 12.74 10.44 6.37
CA SER A 127 13.79 10.86 7.29
C SER A 127 13.79 10.01 8.57
N ASP A 128 12.61 9.74 9.15
CA ASP A 128 12.43 8.89 10.32
C ASP A 128 12.84 7.43 10.07
N LEU A 129 12.70 6.96 8.82
CA LEU A 129 12.95 5.57 8.45
C LEU A 129 14.40 5.29 8.02
N ARG A 130 15.25 6.32 7.86
CA ARG A 130 16.68 6.14 7.50
C ARG A 130 17.45 5.24 8.47
N THR A 131 17.02 5.16 9.72
CA THR A 131 17.63 4.29 10.74
C THR A 131 17.24 2.81 10.59
N LYS A 132 16.29 2.49 9.70
CA LYS A 132 15.79 1.13 9.43
C LYS A 132 15.75 0.90 7.91
N PRO A 133 16.90 0.74 7.24
CA PRO A 133 16.99 0.72 5.78
C PRO A 133 16.23 -0.45 5.12
N SER A 134 15.87 -1.50 5.87
CA SER A 134 15.01 -2.59 5.40
C SER A 134 13.50 -2.30 5.46
N SER A 135 13.08 -1.11 5.93
CA SER A 135 11.66 -0.76 6.07
C SER A 135 10.99 -0.36 4.75
N ILE A 136 11.76 -0.11 3.69
CA ILE A 136 11.26 0.27 2.37
C ILE A 136 11.77 -0.74 1.36
N ARG A 137 10.88 -1.20 0.47
CA ARG A 137 11.23 -2.00 -0.71
C ARG A 137 10.61 -1.39 -1.95
N ILE A 138 11.45 -1.09 -2.95
CA ILE A 138 11.02 -0.63 -4.28
C ILE A 138 11.78 -1.43 -5.32
N ARG A 139 11.10 -2.32 -6.03
CA ARG A 139 11.76 -3.26 -6.96
C ARG A 139 10.89 -3.65 -8.14
N GLY A 140 11.48 -3.78 -9.32
CA GLY A 140 10.78 -4.30 -10.51
C GLY A 140 9.66 -3.38 -10.98
N ASN A 141 9.92 -2.07 -11.04
CA ASN A 141 8.99 -1.09 -11.58
C ASN A 141 9.62 -0.53 -12.88
N PRO A 142 9.48 -1.23 -14.03
CA PRO A 142 10.33 -1.01 -15.21
C PRO A 142 10.17 0.36 -15.87
N LYS A 143 9.03 1.03 -15.66
CA LYS A 143 8.75 2.37 -16.20
C LYS A 143 9.03 3.51 -15.21
N LEU A 144 9.44 3.18 -13.97
CA LEU A 144 9.74 4.17 -12.95
C LEU A 144 11.06 4.86 -13.31
N ALA A 145 11.03 6.19 -13.46
CA ALA A 145 12.23 6.95 -13.79
C ALA A 145 13.20 6.98 -12.58
N ASP A 146 14.51 6.92 -12.87
CA ASP A 146 15.56 6.85 -11.84
C ASP A 146 15.57 8.08 -10.91
N GLU A 147 15.18 9.25 -11.42
CA GLU A 147 15.04 10.47 -10.62
C GLU A 147 14.09 10.31 -9.42
N PHE A 148 13.06 9.46 -9.55
CA PHE A 148 12.14 9.14 -8.45
C PHE A 148 12.71 8.09 -7.49
N LEU A 149 13.74 7.33 -7.89
CA LEU A 149 14.41 6.39 -6.99
C LEU A 149 15.41 7.10 -6.08
N GLU A 150 16.01 8.21 -6.53
CA GLU A 150 17.02 8.96 -5.77
C GLU A 150 16.53 9.41 -4.39
N GLN A 151 15.24 9.74 -4.23
CA GLN A 151 14.67 10.10 -2.92
C GLN A 151 14.77 8.94 -1.90
N PHE A 152 14.82 7.70 -2.36
CA PHE A 152 14.97 6.48 -1.54
C PHE A 152 16.42 6.00 -1.42
N LYS A 153 17.41 6.76 -1.87
CA LYS A 153 18.83 6.41 -1.74
C LYS A 153 19.21 6.17 -0.27
N GLY A 154 19.78 4.99 0.05
CA GLY A 154 20.16 4.61 1.41
C GLY A 154 19.18 3.66 2.11
N PHE A 155 18.13 3.20 1.42
CA PHE A 155 17.40 1.98 1.78
C PHE A 155 18.00 0.78 1.03
N ASP A 156 17.91 -0.42 1.62
CA ASP A 156 18.68 -1.59 1.15
C ASP A 156 18.12 -2.22 -0.13
N ASP A 157 16.79 -2.14 -0.35
CA ASP A 157 16.09 -2.86 -1.42
C ASP A 157 15.34 -1.87 -2.33
N VAL A 158 16.10 -0.97 -2.95
CA VAL A 158 15.63 0.05 -3.90
C VAL A 158 16.36 -0.12 -5.22
N GLN A 159 15.66 -0.61 -6.24
CA GLN A 159 16.19 -0.88 -7.56
C GLN A 159 15.08 -0.81 -8.61
N ARG A 160 15.40 -0.30 -9.80
CA ARG A 160 14.44 -0.23 -10.90
C ARG A 160 14.01 -1.61 -11.35
N GLU A 161 14.98 -2.48 -11.56
CA GLU A 161 14.79 -3.81 -12.12
C GLU A 161 14.38 -4.82 -11.06
N GLY A 162 13.57 -5.79 -11.45
CA GLY A 162 13.27 -6.93 -10.62
C GLY A 162 14.32 -7.99 -10.91
N GLY A 163 15.40 -8.05 -10.15
CA GLY A 163 16.20 -9.28 -10.18
C GLY A 163 15.31 -10.47 -9.78
N GLU A 164 15.66 -11.68 -10.17
CA GLU A 164 15.21 -12.85 -9.41
C GLU A 164 15.82 -12.76 -8.00
N PHE A 165 15.09 -13.15 -6.97
CA PHE A 165 15.70 -13.32 -5.66
C PHE A 165 16.76 -14.43 -5.78
N PHE A 166 18.01 -14.14 -5.42
CA PHE A 166 18.94 -15.16 -4.95
C PHE A 166 18.75 -15.32 -3.44
#